data_AF-A0A973MFK2-F1
#
_entry.id   AF-A0A973MFK2-F1
#
_cell.length_a   1.000
_cell.length_b   1.000
_cell.length_c   1.000
_cell.angle_alpha   90.00
_cell.angle_beta   90.00
_cell.angle_gamma   90.00
#
_symmetry.space_group_name_H-M   'P 1'
#
loop_
_entity.id
_entity.type
_entity.pdbx_description
1 polymer ?
#
loop_
_entity_poly.entity_id
_entity_poly.type
_entity_poly.pdbx_seq_one_letter_code
_entity_poly.pdbx_strand_id
1 'polypeptide(L)'
;MRNTGTTAVAVLLAATSLALAGCGSDNGADAKAKASPSKTVSPQTRYLTAAHQIAFNGQPTDGELLAYPSKWCAGLDAGHSVAWLFSSGGGGLYPIGDQWGTVKRDAYALLVAGVKAYCPRNTQAVTSELRESGEY
;
A
#
# COMPACT_ATOMS: atom_id res chain seq x y z
N MET A 1 -30.46 -20.84 34.25
CA MET A 1 -31.14 -19.73 33.56
C MET A 1 -30.65 -19.73 32.12
N ARG A 2 -31.56 -19.92 31.16
CA ARG A 2 -31.29 -19.93 29.71
C ARG A 2 -31.28 -18.49 29.23
N ASN A 3 -30.33 -18.11 28.37
CA ASN A 3 -30.55 -17.04 27.41
C ASN A 3 -30.12 -17.52 26.03
N THR A 4 -31.13 -17.90 25.25
CA THR A 4 -31.10 -18.23 23.84
C THR A 4 -31.06 -16.93 23.04
N GLY A 5 -30.24 -16.86 21.99
CA GLY A 5 -30.26 -15.78 21.02
C GLY A 5 -29.86 -16.33 19.65
N THR A 6 -30.83 -16.87 18.93
CA THR A 6 -30.71 -17.37 17.57
C THR A 6 -31.20 -16.29 16.60
N THR A 7 -30.40 -15.95 15.59
CA THR A 7 -30.90 -15.43 14.31
C THR A 7 -30.05 -15.98 13.18
N ALA A 8 -30.69 -16.78 12.34
CA ALA A 8 -30.18 -17.30 11.08
C ALA A 8 -30.90 -16.58 9.91
N VAL A 9 -30.55 -16.98 8.67
CA VAL A 9 -31.25 -16.75 7.37
C VAL A 9 -30.74 -15.48 6.65
N ALA A 10 -30.34 -15.45 5.36
CA ALA A 10 -30.24 -16.43 4.26
C ALA A 10 -29.71 -15.79 2.95
N VAL A 11 -29.26 -16.65 2.02
CA VAL A 11 -29.45 -16.66 0.53
C VAL A 11 -28.75 -15.55 -0.30
N LEU A 12 -27.75 -15.84 -1.15
CA LEU A 12 -27.69 -16.51 -2.48
C LEU A 12 -27.76 -15.52 -3.67
N LEU A 13 -27.09 -15.87 -4.79
CA LEU A 13 -27.13 -15.31 -6.17
C LEU A 13 -26.10 -14.20 -6.46
N ALA A 14 -25.37 -14.15 -7.59
CA ALA A 14 -25.41 -14.88 -8.85
C ALA A 14 -24.05 -14.82 -9.57
N ALA A 15 -23.83 -15.80 -10.44
CA ALA A 15 -22.72 -15.93 -11.37
C ALA A 15 -22.70 -14.83 -12.45
N THR A 16 -21.49 -14.43 -12.86
CA THR A 16 -21.22 -13.90 -14.21
C THR A 16 -19.88 -14.42 -14.70
N SER A 17 -19.93 -15.61 -15.30
CA SER A 17 -18.91 -16.11 -16.21
C SER A 17 -18.92 -15.25 -17.47
N LEU A 18 -17.96 -14.33 -17.59
CA LEU A 18 -17.67 -13.70 -18.88
C LEU A 18 -16.80 -14.66 -19.71
N ALA A 19 -17.48 -15.43 -20.55
CA ALA A 19 -16.86 -16.01 -21.73
C ALA A 19 -16.45 -14.87 -22.68
N LEU A 20 -15.15 -14.65 -22.86
CA LEU A 20 -14.65 -13.91 -24.00
C LEU A 20 -14.24 -14.91 -25.07
N ALA A 21 -15.22 -15.25 -25.90
CA ALA A 21 -14.96 -15.81 -27.21
C ALA A 21 -14.21 -14.74 -28.03
N GLY A 22 -13.00 -15.07 -28.45
CA GLY A 22 -12.18 -14.28 -29.36
C GLY A 22 -11.42 -15.21 -30.29
N CYS A 23 -12.19 -15.97 -31.09
CA CYS A 23 -11.67 -16.66 -32.25
C CYS A 23 -11.37 -15.62 -33.33
N GLY A 24 -10.12 -15.55 -33.77
CA GLY A 24 -9.68 -14.70 -34.86
C GLY A 24 -8.42 -15.29 -35.47
N SER A 25 -8.61 -16.26 -36.37
CA SER A 25 -7.59 -16.65 -37.33
C SER A 25 -7.73 -15.71 -38.53
N ASP A 26 -6.72 -14.90 -38.83
CA ASP A 26 -6.45 -14.48 -40.21
C ASP A 26 -5.00 -14.01 -40.40
N ASN A 27 -4.43 -14.42 -41.53
CA ASN A 27 -3.06 -14.17 -41.96
C ASN A 27 -2.93 -12.72 -42.44
N GLY A 28 -2.03 -11.95 -41.84
CA GLY A 28 -1.73 -10.59 -42.33
C GLY A 28 -0.39 -10.12 -41.82
N ALA A 29 0.61 -10.18 -42.70
CA ALA A 29 1.94 -9.62 -42.46
C ALA A 29 1.87 -8.10 -42.43
N ASP A 30 1.97 -7.49 -41.25
CA ASP A 30 2.34 -6.08 -41.12
C ASP A 30 3.16 -5.86 -39.84
N ALA A 31 4.28 -5.17 -40.01
CA ALA A 31 5.34 -5.03 -39.03
C ALA A 31 4.83 -4.49 -37.68
N LYS A 32 4.79 -5.36 -36.66
CA LYS A 32 4.72 -4.90 -35.27
C LYS A 32 6.00 -4.15 -34.94
N ALA A 33 5.93 -2.83 -34.97
CA ALA A 33 6.86 -1.98 -34.24
C ALA A 33 6.95 -2.55 -32.81
N LYS A 34 8.13 -3.07 -32.43
CA LYS A 34 8.39 -3.52 -31.06
C LYS A 34 8.11 -2.33 -30.17
N ALA A 35 7.05 -2.41 -29.36
CA ALA A 35 6.81 -1.45 -28.29
C ALA A 35 8.10 -1.37 -27.47
N SER A 36 8.77 -0.21 -27.54
CA SER A 36 9.96 0.05 -26.73
C SER A 36 9.54 -0.12 -25.27
N PRO A 37 10.25 -0.91 -24.44
CA PRO A 37 9.83 -1.13 -23.07
C PRO A 37 9.81 0.22 -22.36
N SER A 38 8.61 0.70 -22.01
CA SER A 38 8.47 1.84 -21.11
C SER A 38 9.28 1.52 -19.85
N LYS A 39 10.27 2.35 -19.52
CA LYS A 39 11.12 2.15 -18.35
C LYS A 39 10.21 1.93 -17.13
N THR A 40 10.18 0.69 -16.64
CA THR A 40 9.47 0.39 -15.40
C THR A 40 10.27 1.04 -14.27
N VAL A 41 9.74 2.14 -13.73
CA VAL A 41 10.36 2.83 -12.59
C VAL A 41 10.38 1.87 -11.40
N SER A 42 11.54 1.72 -10.75
CA SER A 42 11.71 0.81 -9.62
C SER A 42 10.89 1.26 -8.40
N PRO A 43 10.48 0.33 -7.51
CA PRO A 43 9.85 0.68 -6.23
C PRO A 43 10.66 1.68 -5.40
N GLN A 44 11.98 1.51 -5.38
CA GLN A 44 12.91 2.40 -4.70
C GLN A 44 12.80 3.83 -5.23
N THR A 45 12.88 4.03 -6.55
CA THR A 45 12.78 5.35 -7.16
C THR A 45 11.41 5.98 -6.89
N ARG A 46 10.32 5.22 -6.96
CA ARG A 46 8.98 5.76 -6.66
C ARG A 46 8.87 6.25 -5.22
N TYR A 47 9.36 5.45 -4.27
CA TYR A 47 9.33 5.80 -2.86
C TYR A 47 10.21 7.00 -2.54
N LEU A 48 11.48 7.00 -2.99
CA LEU A 48 12.40 8.11 -2.76
C LEU A 48 11.91 9.40 -3.41
N THR A 49 11.29 9.33 -4.60
CA THR A 49 10.68 10.51 -5.23
C THR A 49 9.63 11.16 -4.33
N ALA A 50 8.80 10.36 -3.65
CA ALA A 50 7.83 10.89 -2.69
C ALA A 50 8.49 11.36 -1.40
N ALA A 51 9.48 10.62 -0.90
CA ALA A 51 10.21 10.97 0.32
C ALA A 51 10.96 12.30 0.17
N HIS A 52 11.57 12.58 -0.98
CA HIS A 52 12.27 13.85 -1.24
C HIS A 52 11.34 15.07 -1.31
N GLN A 53 10.02 14.87 -1.32
CA GLN A 53 9.04 15.96 -1.23
C GLN A 53 8.59 16.26 0.21
N ILE A 54 9.07 15.48 1.18
CA ILE A 54 8.69 15.60 2.59
C ILE A 54 9.72 16.42 3.35
N ALA A 55 9.24 17.28 4.26
CA ALA A 55 10.09 18.01 5.19
C ALA A 55 10.43 17.12 6.39
N PHE A 56 11.70 16.75 6.52
CA PHE A 56 12.23 16.03 7.68
C PHE A 56 12.77 17.01 8.72
N ASN A 57 12.67 16.62 9.99
CA ASN A 57 13.29 17.36 11.09
C ASN A 57 14.82 17.24 11.07
N GLY A 58 15.34 16.19 10.43
CA GLY A 58 16.76 15.96 10.20
C GLY A 58 17.10 15.78 8.71
N GLN A 59 18.24 15.13 8.43
CA GLN A 59 18.69 14.82 7.07
C GLN A 59 18.86 13.31 6.92
N PRO A 60 17.76 12.53 6.84
CA PRO A 60 17.86 11.10 6.61
C PRO A 60 18.49 10.83 5.25
N THR A 61 19.36 9.84 5.20
CA THR A 61 19.91 9.33 3.95
C THR A 61 18.86 8.47 3.24
N ASP A 62 18.97 8.37 1.91
CA ASP A 62 18.14 7.48 1.11
C ASP A 62 18.19 6.02 1.62
N GLY A 63 19.36 5.58 2.09
CA GLY A 63 19.54 4.24 2.65
C GLY A 63 18.71 4.01 3.91
N GLU A 64 18.66 5.00 4.81
CA GLU A 64 17.82 4.93 6.01
C GLU A 64 16.33 4.94 5.65
N LEU A 65 15.92 5.80 4.71
CA LEU A 65 14.53 5.87 4.25
C LEU A 65 14.08 4.55 3.62
N LEU A 66 14.94 3.91 2.83
CA LEU A 66 14.66 2.65 2.15
C LEU A 66 14.56 1.44 3.11
N ALA A 67 14.99 1.57 4.36
CA ALA A 67 14.90 0.51 5.34
C ALA A 67 13.48 0.30 5.90
N TYR A 68 12.58 1.27 5.72
CA TYR A 68 11.25 1.25 6.33
C TYR A 68 10.15 0.53 5.53
N PRO A 69 10.05 0.67 4.20
CA PRO A 69 8.93 0.08 3.46
C PRO A 69 8.80 -1.42 3.67
N SER A 70 9.90 -2.17 3.72
CA SER A 70 9.88 -3.61 3.99
C SER A 70 9.34 -3.95 5.39
N LYS A 71 9.72 -3.16 6.41
CA LYS A 71 9.24 -3.33 7.79
C LYS A 71 7.76 -3.03 7.91
N TRP A 72 7.30 -1.94 7.29
CA TRP A 72 5.88 -1.59 7.27
C TRP A 72 5.05 -2.66 6.56
N CYS A 73 5.51 -3.12 5.39
CA CYS A 73 4.83 -4.20 4.67
C CYS A 73 4.74 -5.48 5.51
N ALA A 74 5.82 -5.88 6.19
CA ALA A 74 5.80 -7.03 7.09
C ALA A 74 4.79 -6.87 8.24
N GLY A 75 4.72 -5.68 8.85
CA GLY A 75 3.74 -5.39 9.90
C GLY A 75 2.30 -5.45 9.38
N LEU A 76 2.02 -4.88 8.21
CA LEU A 76 0.70 -4.89 7.59
C LEU A 76 0.28 -6.31 7.18
N ASP A 77 1.21 -7.11 6.64
CA ASP A 77 0.95 -8.51 6.29
C ASP A 77 0.68 -9.39 7.51
N ALA A 78 1.20 -9.02 8.67
CA ALA A 78 0.88 -9.65 9.96
C ALA A 78 -0.47 -9.17 10.54
N GLY A 79 -1.19 -8.29 9.85
CA GLY A 79 -2.49 -7.78 10.27
C GLY A 79 -2.43 -6.61 11.25
N HIS A 80 -1.28 -5.97 11.41
CA HIS A 80 -1.17 -4.78 12.27
C HIS A 80 -1.73 -3.53 11.58
N SER A 81 -2.31 -2.65 12.39
CA SER A 81 -2.86 -1.36 11.95
C SER A 81 -1.78 -0.30 11.73
N VAL A 82 -2.09 0.74 10.96
CA VAL A 82 -1.20 1.91 10.76
C VAL A 82 -0.82 2.55 12.09
N ALA A 83 -1.79 2.68 13.02
CA ALA A 83 -1.51 3.19 14.36
C ALA A 83 -0.51 2.31 15.13
N TRP A 84 -0.58 0.99 14.99
CA TRP A 84 0.36 0.07 15.63
C TRP A 84 1.78 0.21 15.06
N LEU A 85 1.92 0.40 13.74
CA LEU A 85 3.23 0.54 13.09
C LEU A 85 4.03 1.70 13.68
N PHE A 86 3.36 2.79 14.06
CA PHE A 86 4.01 4.02 14.56
C PHE A 86 3.94 4.21 16.07
N SER A 87 3.18 3.39 16.78
CA SER A 87 3.11 3.44 18.25
C SER A 87 4.37 2.89 18.90
N SER A 88 4.89 3.59 19.91
CA SER A 88 6.02 3.13 20.75
C SER A 88 5.70 1.89 21.58
N GLY A 89 4.42 1.61 21.85
CA GLY A 89 3.95 0.38 22.49
C GLY A 89 3.62 -0.75 21.48
N GLY A 90 3.91 -0.53 20.21
CA GLY A 90 3.71 -1.46 19.10
C GLY A 90 4.99 -1.64 18.29
N GLY A 91 4.91 -1.38 16.98
CA GLY A 91 6.02 -1.58 16.05
C GLY A 91 7.12 -0.52 16.11
N GLY A 92 6.81 0.71 16.53
CA GLY A 92 7.79 1.81 16.61
C GLY A 92 8.60 2.01 15.32
N LEU A 93 8.00 1.71 14.16
CA LEU A 93 8.71 1.53 12.90
C LEU A 93 9.07 2.84 12.21
N TYR A 94 8.72 4.00 12.78
CA TYR A 94 9.12 5.31 12.27
C TYR A 94 9.06 6.37 13.38
N PRO A 95 10.08 7.23 13.52
CA PRO A 95 10.16 8.18 14.63
C PRO A 95 9.36 9.47 14.33
N ILE A 96 8.03 9.43 14.46
CA ILE A 96 7.17 10.59 14.20
C ILE A 96 7.48 11.75 15.17
N GLY A 97 7.70 12.94 14.63
CA GLY A 97 7.87 14.18 15.41
C GLY A 97 9.23 14.30 16.11
N ASP A 98 10.08 13.27 16.04
CA ASP A 98 11.43 13.28 16.62
C ASP A 98 12.40 14.11 15.77
N GLN A 99 13.58 14.40 16.33
CA GLN A 99 14.64 15.20 15.69
C GLN A 99 15.04 14.73 14.28
N TRP A 100 14.80 13.46 13.95
CA TRP A 100 15.18 12.87 12.67
C TRP A 100 14.01 12.54 11.74
N GLY A 101 12.80 12.30 12.29
CA GLY A 101 11.65 11.91 11.48
C GLY A 101 10.89 13.09 10.87
N THR A 102 9.58 12.96 10.78
CA THR A 102 8.70 13.96 10.15
C THR A 102 7.48 14.21 11.01
N VAL A 103 6.76 15.30 10.72
CA VAL A 103 5.44 15.51 11.31
C VAL A 103 4.48 14.38 10.93
N LYS A 104 3.50 14.10 11.79
CA LYS A 104 2.58 12.96 11.69
C LYS A 104 1.95 12.80 10.30
N ARG A 105 1.40 13.90 9.74
CA ARG A 105 0.80 13.91 8.41
C ARG A 105 1.77 13.42 7.33
N ASP A 106 2.99 13.91 7.36
CA ASP A 106 3.99 13.58 6.35
C ASP A 106 4.52 12.15 6.56
N ALA A 107 4.56 11.66 7.81
CA ALA A 107 4.83 10.25 8.09
C ALA A 107 3.78 9.30 7.47
N TYR A 108 2.50 9.67 7.50
CA TYR A 108 1.45 8.90 6.81
C TYR A 108 1.55 8.99 5.29
N ALA A 109 1.90 10.16 4.74
CA ALA A 109 2.17 10.30 3.31
C ALA A 109 3.33 9.39 2.87
N LEU A 110 4.41 9.33 3.68
CA LEU A 110 5.55 8.46 3.46
C LEU A 110 5.17 6.98 3.53
N LEU A 111 4.35 6.59 4.52
CA LEU A 111 3.82 5.24 4.64
C LEU A 111 3.01 4.85 3.41
N VAL A 112 2.08 5.68 2.97
CA VAL A 112 1.25 5.42 1.78
C VAL A 112 2.13 5.28 0.53
N ALA A 113 3.15 6.12 0.37
CA ALA A 113 4.12 5.99 -0.73
C ALA A 113 4.90 4.67 -0.67
N GLY A 114 5.37 4.29 0.53
CA GLY A 114 6.07 3.03 0.77
C GLY A 114 5.21 1.81 0.46
N VAL A 115 3.97 1.78 0.95
CA VAL A 115 3.02 0.68 0.73
C VAL A 115 2.65 0.56 -0.74
N LYS A 116 2.36 1.68 -1.42
CA LYS A 116 2.08 1.69 -2.87
C LYS A 116 3.24 1.13 -3.69
N ALA A 117 4.48 1.40 -3.28
CA ALA A 117 5.66 0.96 -3.99
C ALA A 117 6.03 -0.52 -3.70
N TYR A 118 5.92 -0.97 -2.45
CA TYR A 118 6.50 -2.26 -2.01
C TYR A 118 5.48 -3.35 -1.67
N CYS A 119 4.29 -3.01 -1.19
CA CYS A 119 3.24 -3.98 -0.88
C CYS A 119 1.86 -3.44 -1.31
N PRO A 120 1.64 -3.25 -2.63
CA PRO A 120 0.47 -2.55 -3.15
C PRO A 120 -0.87 -3.17 -2.72
N ARG A 121 -0.89 -4.48 -2.40
CA ARG A 121 -2.06 -5.18 -1.83
C ARG A 121 -2.62 -4.54 -0.55
N ASN A 122 -1.76 -3.90 0.25
CA ASN A 122 -2.14 -3.29 1.53
C ASN A 122 -2.55 -1.81 1.36
N THR A 123 -2.39 -1.23 0.16
CA THR A 123 -2.67 0.21 -0.08
C THR A 123 -4.11 0.57 0.28
N GLN A 124 -5.08 -0.24 -0.16
CA GLN A 124 -6.48 0.05 0.08
C GLN A 124 -6.81 0.00 1.58
N ALA A 125 -6.32 -1.03 2.28
CA ALA A 125 -6.49 -1.15 3.73
C ALA A 125 -5.90 0.06 4.47
N VAL A 126 -4.65 0.42 4.17
CA VAL A 126 -3.94 1.56 4.79
C VAL A 126 -4.66 2.89 4.53
N THR A 127 -5.05 3.16 3.29
CA THR A 127 -5.71 4.43 2.94
C THR A 127 -7.14 4.52 3.47
N SER A 128 -7.85 3.38 3.60
CA SER A 128 -9.15 3.34 4.28
C SER A 128 -8.99 3.61 5.78
N GLU A 129 -8.06 2.94 6.45
CA GLU A 129 -7.80 3.16 7.89
C GLU A 129 -7.46 4.63 8.17
N LEU A 130 -6.56 5.22 7.38
CA LEU A 130 -6.19 6.63 7.53
C LEU A 130 -7.38 7.58 7.31
N ARG A 131 -8.27 7.26 6.37
CA ARG A 131 -9.49 8.06 6.13
C ARG A 131 -10.46 7.95 7.31
N GLU A 132 -10.65 6.74 7.83
CA GLU A 132 -11.52 6.48 8.98
C GLU A 132 -11.01 7.17 10.25
N SER A 133 -9.68 7.28 10.41
CA SER A 133 -9.07 8.01 11.52
C SER A 133 -8.94 9.52 11.32
N GLY A 134 -9.25 10.04 10.13
CA GLY A 134 -9.10 11.47 9.78
C GLY A 134 -7.65 11.92 9.52
N GLU A 135 -6.76 10.98 9.21
CA GLU A 135 -5.32 11.18 9.03
C GLU A 135 -4.88 11.13 7.55
N TYR A 136 -5.84 11.09 6.61
CA TYR A 136 -5.62 11.04 5.16
C TYR A 136 -5.84 12.39 4.47
#